data_AF-A0A2H6KI73-F1
#
_entry.id   AF-A0A2H6KI73-F1
#
_cell.length_a   1.000
_cell.length_b   1.000
_cell.length_c   1.000
_cell.angle_alpha   90.00
_cell.angle_beta   90.00
_cell.angle_gamma   90.00
#
_symmetry.space_group_name_H-M   'P 1'
#
loop_
_entity.id
_entity.type
_entity.pdbx_description
1 polymer ?
#
loop_
_entity_poly.entity_id
_entity_poly.type
_entity_poly.pdbx_seq_one_letter_code
_entity_poly.pdbx_strand_id
1 'polypeptide(L)' 'MSRMMRRKYKHVIYKHVRARYKQYIKDARNIAELMYWRAKLDSLPRDSAKTRYKRICMITDKFLEA' A
#
# COMPACT_ATOMS: atom_id res chain seq x y z
N MET A 1 -1.69 -11.99 16.77
CA MET A 1 -1.90 -11.38 15.42
C MET A 1 -0.60 -11.36 14.63
N SER A 2 -0.50 -12.19 13.59
CA SER A 2 0.74 -12.37 12.80
C SER A 2 1.14 -11.08 12.07
N ARG A 3 2.44 -10.92 11.78
CA ARG A 3 2.99 -9.74 11.08
C ARG A 3 2.27 -9.47 9.76
N MET A 4 1.92 -10.53 9.03
CA MET A 4 1.24 -10.46 7.74
C MET A 4 -0.21 -9.99 7.87
N MET A 5 -0.90 -10.40 8.94
CA MET A 5 -2.25 -9.94 9.23
C MET A 5 -2.30 -8.43 9.51
N ARG A 6 -1.30 -7.90 10.26
CA ARG A 6 -1.15 -6.45 10.48
C ARG A 6 -0.89 -5.69 9.18
N ARG A 7 -0.05 -6.23 8.29
CA ARG A 7 0.21 -5.64 6.97
C ARG A 7 -1.02 -5.67 6.07
N LYS A 8 -1.78 -6.78 6.07
CA LYS A 8 -3.06 -6.89 5.35
C LYS A 8 -4.06 -5.85 5.85
N TYR A 9 -4.18 -5.67 7.16
CA TYR A 9 -5.05 -4.65 7.75
C TYR A 9 -4.67 -3.23 7.30
N LYS A 10 -3.38 -2.86 7.42
CA LYS A 10 -2.88 -1.57 6.90
C LYS A 10 -3.11 -1.42 5.40
N HIS A 11 -2.93 -2.48 4.62
CA HIS A 11 -3.21 -2.44 3.18
C HIS A 11 -4.66 -2.09 2.90
N VAL A 12 -5.61 -2.75 3.57
CA VAL A 12 -7.05 -2.53 3.36
C VAL A 12 -7.44 -1.08 3.69
N ILE A 13 -6.98 -0.55 4.84
CA ILE A 13 -7.28 0.84 5.24
C ILE A 13 -6.78 1.85 4.20
N TYR A 14 -5.52 1.73 3.79
CA TYR A 14 -4.89 2.72 2.92
C TYR A 14 -5.06 2.42 1.43
N LYS A 15 -5.78 1.36 1.05
CA LYS A 15 -5.95 0.92 -0.35
C LYS A 15 -6.48 2.05 -1.23
N HIS A 16 -7.57 2.69 -0.78
CA HIS A 16 -8.24 3.75 -1.54
C HIS A 16 -7.41 5.03 -1.59
N VAL A 17 -6.81 5.43 -0.47
CA VAL A 17 -5.95 6.62 -0.41
C VAL A 17 -4.75 6.48 -1.34
N ARG A 18 -4.07 5.32 -1.32
CA ARG A 18 -2.93 5.03 -2.22
C ARG A 18 -3.35 5.00 -3.68
N ALA A 19 -4.52 4.46 -4.00
CA ALA A 19 -5.04 4.46 -5.37
C ALA A 19 -5.30 5.90 -5.87
N ARG A 20 -5.93 6.73 -5.03
CA ARG A 20 -6.22 8.13 -5.35
C ARG A 20 -4.95 8.97 -5.53
N TYR A 21 -3.96 8.84 -4.65
CA TYR A 21 -2.67 9.53 -4.82
C TYR A 21 -1.93 9.08 -6.08
N LYS A 22 -2.00 7.80 -6.44
CA LYS A 22 -1.43 7.32 -7.71
C LYS A 22 -2.16 7.88 -8.93
N GLN A 23 -3.47 8.07 -8.87
CA GLN A 23 -4.23 8.77 -9.91
C GLN A 23 -3.77 10.23 -10.02
N TYR A 24 -3.66 10.95 -8.89
CA TYR A 24 -3.17 12.34 -8.92
C TYR A 24 -1.74 12.47 -9.44
N ILE A 25 -0.86 11.52 -9.17
CA ILE A 25 0.49 11.49 -9.76
C ILE A 25 0.41 11.26 -11.28
N LYS A 26 -0.51 10.41 -11.75
CA LYS A 26 -0.71 10.13 -13.17
C LYS A 26 -1.29 11.35 -13.91
N ASP A 27 -2.21 12.06 -13.27
CA ASP A 27 -2.94 13.18 -13.86
C ASP A 27 -2.23 14.54 -13.64
N ALA A 28 -1.13 14.57 -12.88
CA ALA A 28 -0.38 15.77 -12.58
C ALA A 28 0.18 16.42 -13.85
N ARG A 29 -0.06 17.72 -14.02
CA ARG A 29 0.41 18.48 -15.18
C ARG A 29 1.74 19.18 -14.93
N ASN A 30 2.04 19.46 -13.67
CA ASN A 30 3.20 20.24 -13.24
C ASN A 30 4.13 19.40 -12.36
N ILE A 31 5.44 19.68 -12.41
CA ILE A 31 6.45 18.97 -11.60
C ILE A 31 6.21 19.19 -10.10
N ALA A 32 5.81 20.39 -9.69
CA ALA A 32 5.52 20.70 -8.29
C ALA A 32 4.38 19.82 -7.72
N GLU A 33 3.29 19.66 -8.46
CA GLU A 33 2.17 18.81 -8.07
C GLU A 33 2.58 17.33 -8.02
N LEU A 34 3.35 16.88 -9.02
CA LEU A 34 3.88 15.52 -9.05
C LEU A 34 4.72 15.23 -7.80
N MET A 35 5.65 16.12 -7.46
CA MET A 35 6.50 15.97 -6.27
C MET A 35 5.68 16.01 -4.98
N TYR A 36 4.69 16.90 -4.89
CA TYR A 36 3.80 16.99 -3.74
C TYR A 36 3.03 15.67 -3.50
N TRP A 37 2.38 15.15 -4.53
CA TRP A 37 1.62 13.90 -4.41
C TRP A 37 2.52 12.68 -4.17
N ARG A 38 3.74 12.69 -4.72
CA ARG A 38 4.75 11.67 -4.45
C ARG A 38 5.18 11.67 -2.99
N ALA A 39 5.48 12.84 -2.43
CA ALA A 39 5.79 12.98 -1.01
C ALA A 39 4.64 12.50 -0.10
N LYS A 40 3.38 12.81 -0.45
CA LYS A 40 2.19 12.31 0.26
C LYS A 40 2.01 10.79 0.14
N LEU A 41 2.43 10.18 -0.98
CA LEU A 41 2.41 8.72 -1.14
C LEU A 41 3.48 8.04 -0.28
N ASP A 42 4.65 8.67 -0.13
CA ASP A 42 5.79 8.17 0.63
C ASP A 42 5.62 8.36 2.13
N SER A 43 4.86 9.36 2.58
CA SER A 43 4.51 9.54 4.00
C SER A 43 3.58 8.43 4.55
N LEU A 44 2.93 7.66 3.67
CA LEU A 44 2.06 6.55 4.09
C LEU A 44 2.89 5.37 4.62
N PRO A 45 2.37 4.59 5.59
CA PRO A 45 3.10 3.46 6.16
C PRO A 45 3.59 2.48 5.08
N ARG A 46 4.89 2.20 5.02
CA ARG A 46 5.49 1.32 4.00
C ARG A 46 4.84 -0.07 3.93
N ASP A 47 4.41 -0.58 5.09
CA ASP A 47 3.69 -1.86 5.24
C ASP A 47 2.30 -1.91 4.59
N SER A 48 1.71 -0.76 4.24
CA SER A 48 0.42 -0.69 3.55
C SER A 48 0.52 -0.99 2.04
N ALA A 49 1.74 -1.04 1.50
CA ALA A 49 1.96 -1.35 0.10
C ALA A 49 1.54 -2.80 -0.22
N LYS A 50 0.84 -2.98 -1.36
CA LYS A 50 0.37 -4.29 -1.82
C LYS A 50 1.50 -5.32 -1.93
N THR A 51 2.69 -4.89 -2.33
CA THR A 51 3.87 -5.74 -2.50
C THR A 51 4.49 -6.23 -1.19
N ARG A 52 4.12 -5.63 -0.04
CA ARG A 52 4.73 -5.93 1.27
C ARG A 52 3.96 -6.96 2.08
N TYR A 53 2.76 -7.35 1.64
CA TYR A 53 2.02 -8.47 2.20
C TYR A 53 1.84 -9.57 1.15
N LYS A 54 1.93 -10.81 1.60
CA LYS A 54 1.74 -12.05 0.87
C LYS A 54 0.56 -12.76 1.51
N ARG A 55 -0.15 -13.59 0.73
CA ARG A 55 -1.18 -14.45 1.29
C ARG A 55 -0.52 -15.54 2.12
N ILE A 56 -1.06 -15.79 3.29
CA ILE A 56 -0.65 -16.86 4.18
C ILE A 56 -1.89 -17.67 4.57
N CYS A 57 -1.72 -18.96 4.79
CA CYS A 57 -2.74 -19.78 5.41
C CYS A 57 -2.95 -19.30 6.85
N MET A 58 -4.18 -19.05 7.27
CA MET A 58 -4.46 -18.54 8.62
C MET A 58 -4.28 -19.58 9.72
N ILE A 59 -4.30 -20.87 9.37
CA ILE A 59 -4.16 -21.99 10.31
C ILE A 59 -2.68 -22.37 10.46
N THR A 60 -1.95 -22.46 9.34
CA THR A 60 -0.57 -22.97 9.33
C THR A 60 0.49 -21.87 9.19
N ASP A 61 0.10 -20.61 9.00
CA ASP A 61 0.96 -19.45 8.72
C ASP A 61 1.92 -19.62 7.52
N LYS A 62 1.77 -20.69 6.73
CA LYS A 62 2.54 -20.96 5.51
C LYS A 62 2.14 -20.01 4.39
N PHE A 63 3.11 -19.57 3.59
CA PHE A 63 2.84 -18.78 2.39
C PHE A 63 1.99 -19.58 1.41
N LEU A 64 0.92 -18.98 0.94
CA LEU A 64 0.15 -19.51 -0.18
C LEU A 64 0.82 -18.98 -1.44
N GLU A 65 1.58 -19.82 -2.12
CA GLU A 65 2.02 -19.54 -3.48
C GLU A 65 0.78 -19.41 -4.37
N ALA A 66 0.81 -18.42 -5.26
CA ALA A 66 -0.27 -18.06 -6.15
C ALA A 66 0.02 -18.58 -7.56
#